data_AF-G9PJK6-F1
#
_entry.id   AF-G9PJK6-F1
#
_cell.length_a   1.000
_cell.length_b   1.000
_cell.length_c   1.000
_cell.angle_alpha   90.00
_cell.angle_beta   90.00
_cell.angle_gamma   90.00
#
_symmetry.space_group_name_H-M   'P 1'
#
loop_
_entity.id
_entity.type
_entity.pdbx_description
1 polymer ?
#
loop_
_entity_poly.entity_id
_entity_poly.type
_entity_poly.pdbx_seq_one_letter_code
_entity_poly.pdbx_strand_id
1 'polypeptide(L)'
;MSHVKTAMIIWSVLALGLIIYYVCLRQHVLRIQDPRGEVYGAAALTVVTLGGLLAALVIRIVTAFLHRPAAAAAISLQISLLTGALLILMVALSQVTAFTPAVEGPDPISELRSVTVNGRTEWLSLRGQDRSKPVLLFLSGGPGGSQLVTARHCFADLERDYVVVTWEQPGAAKSYSAISPADITLDTYLSDGAAVTEILRREFGQDRIYLMGESWGSALGLMMAREHPEYYRAFVGTGQMIDFLETERIDYQMALEDARRTGDRKLVDKLEEQGPPPYKSGIALKTNAYLSPLYGTSARTGQLHGATFSTMDGPYGVEYGLLDKVSFFWGLYRTFDSFYGKLYPIDLRQYAAEQQIPIHIFHGRYDYNAPAGLVEDYYARLSAPRKSLVYFEHSGHNPWQTENELFIDHVRQAFAESA
;
A
#
# COMPACT_ATOMS: atom_id res chain seq x y z
N MET A 1 -26.23 -41.96 -10.24
CA MET A 1 -26.40 -41.48 -8.85
C MET A 1 -25.13 -41.57 -7.99
N SER A 2 -24.26 -42.58 -8.16
CA SER A 2 -23.03 -42.70 -7.34
C SER A 2 -22.04 -41.54 -7.56
N HIS A 3 -21.75 -41.18 -8.81
CA HIS A 3 -20.78 -40.11 -9.14
C HIS A 3 -21.16 -38.72 -8.61
N VAL A 4 -22.46 -38.42 -8.48
CA VAL A 4 -22.94 -37.14 -7.91
C VAL A 4 -22.72 -37.10 -6.40
N LYS A 5 -23.00 -38.21 -5.70
CA LYS A 5 -22.68 -38.34 -4.27
C LYS A 5 -21.17 -38.24 -4.04
N THR A 6 -20.36 -38.88 -4.88
CA THR A 6 -18.89 -38.78 -4.79
C THR A 6 -18.40 -37.35 -5.03
N ALA A 7 -18.91 -36.65 -6.04
CA ALA A 7 -18.55 -35.25 -6.30
C ALA A 7 -18.96 -34.33 -5.15
N MET A 8 -20.19 -34.48 -4.61
CA MET A 8 -20.64 -33.72 -3.45
C MET A 8 -19.79 -33.97 -2.20
N ILE A 9 -19.39 -35.23 -1.95
CA ILE A 9 -18.52 -35.57 -0.82
C ILE A 9 -17.15 -34.91 -1.00
N ILE A 10 -16.56 -34.98 -2.20
CA ILE A 10 -15.27 -34.32 -2.50
C ILE A 10 -15.37 -32.81 -2.25
N TRP A 11 -16.42 -32.15 -2.75
CA TRP A 11 -16.62 -30.72 -2.55
C TRP A 11 -16.86 -30.34 -1.09
N SER A 12 -17.64 -31.14 -0.34
CA SER A 12 -17.82 -30.92 1.10
C SER A 12 -16.51 -31.10 1.88
N VAL A 13 -15.67 -32.07 1.50
CA VAL A 13 -14.34 -32.28 2.11
C VAL A 13 -13.39 -31.14 1.76
N LEU A 14 -13.39 -30.66 0.52
CA LEU A 14 -12.59 -29.49 0.11
C LEU A 14 -13.05 -28.22 0.82
N ALA A 15 -14.36 -27.99 0.92
CA ALA A 15 -14.94 -26.85 1.64
C ALA A 15 -14.58 -26.89 3.14
N LEU A 16 -14.73 -28.06 3.76
CA LEU A 16 -14.37 -28.25 5.17
C LEU A 16 -12.86 -28.09 5.38
N GLY A 17 -12.03 -28.62 4.47
CA GLY A 17 -10.58 -28.44 4.50
C GLY A 17 -10.15 -26.99 4.35
N LEU A 18 -10.83 -26.23 3.48
CA LEU A 18 -10.61 -24.80 3.29
C LEU A 18 -11.01 -23.99 4.53
N ILE A 19 -12.15 -24.31 5.14
CA ILE A 19 -12.59 -23.71 6.40
C ILE A 19 -11.58 -24.00 7.51
N ILE A 20 -11.19 -25.27 7.70
CA ILE A 20 -10.20 -25.67 8.69
C ILE A 20 -8.86 -24.98 8.46
N TYR A 21 -8.44 -24.83 7.19
CA TYR A 21 -7.23 -24.10 6.84
C TYR A 21 -7.30 -22.64 7.26
N TYR A 22 -8.29 -21.88 6.77
CA TYR A 22 -8.38 -20.43 7.01
C TYR A 22 -8.75 -20.08 8.46
N VAL A 23 -9.58 -20.89 9.13
CA VAL A 23 -10.10 -20.59 10.47
C VAL A 23 -9.21 -21.18 11.57
N CYS A 24 -8.75 -22.43 11.41
CA CYS A 24 -8.03 -23.12 12.49
C CYS A 24 -6.52 -23.13 12.27
N LEU A 25 -6.04 -23.55 11.09
CA LEU A 25 -4.59 -23.71 10.88
C LEU A 25 -3.86 -22.39 10.65
N ARG A 26 -4.41 -21.51 9.81
CA ARG A 26 -3.80 -20.23 9.41
C ARG A 26 -3.59 -19.30 10.60
N GLN A 27 -4.59 -19.19 11.48
CA GLN A 27 -4.58 -18.26 12.60
C GLN A 27 -3.94 -18.83 13.87
N HIS A 28 -4.14 -20.11 14.19
CA HIS A 28 -3.82 -20.64 15.52
C HIS A 28 -2.71 -21.69 15.55
N VAL A 29 -2.48 -22.43 14.45
CA VAL A 29 -1.52 -23.56 14.45
C VAL A 29 -0.23 -23.22 13.74
N LEU A 30 -0.29 -22.58 12.57
CA LEU A 30 0.89 -22.44 11.71
C LEU A 30 1.68 -21.15 11.96
N ARG A 31 1.12 -20.16 12.68
CA ARG A 31 1.75 -18.85 12.97
C ARG A 31 2.49 -18.28 11.73
N ILE A 32 1.92 -18.41 10.54
CA ILE A 32 2.61 -18.10 9.29
C ILE A 32 2.91 -16.60 9.25
N GLN A 33 4.20 -16.27 9.29
CA GLN A 33 4.68 -14.89 9.13
C GLN A 33 4.99 -14.53 7.67
N ASP A 34 5.28 -15.53 6.82
CA ASP A 34 5.50 -15.36 5.38
C ASP A 34 4.52 -16.23 4.57
N PRO A 35 3.41 -15.66 4.06
CA PRO A 35 2.39 -16.42 3.35
C PRO A 35 2.61 -16.43 1.83
N ARG A 36 3.84 -16.21 1.34
CA ARG A 36 4.15 -16.38 -0.11
C ARG A 36 3.71 -17.75 -0.62
N GLY A 37 3.95 -18.80 0.17
CA GLY A 37 3.45 -20.16 -0.11
C GLY A 37 1.92 -20.25 -0.16
N GLU A 38 1.20 -19.48 0.65
CA GLU A 38 -0.27 -19.42 0.63
C GLU A 38 -0.79 -18.74 -0.63
N VAL A 39 -0.12 -17.68 -1.10
CA VAL A 39 -0.51 -16.99 -2.34
C VAL A 39 -0.26 -17.87 -3.55
N TYR A 40 0.87 -18.57 -3.60
CA TYR A 40 1.10 -19.57 -4.65
C TYR A 40 0.08 -20.72 -4.60
N GLY A 41 -0.26 -21.19 -3.39
CA GLY A 41 -1.29 -22.22 -3.19
C GLY A 41 -2.69 -21.75 -3.60
N ALA A 42 -3.11 -20.54 -3.20
CA ALA A 42 -4.38 -19.95 -3.56
C ALA A 42 -4.48 -19.64 -5.06
N ALA A 43 -3.38 -19.18 -5.68
CA ALA A 43 -3.30 -18.97 -7.12
C ALA A 43 -3.41 -20.30 -7.88
N ALA A 44 -2.66 -21.33 -7.47
CA ALA A 44 -2.75 -22.67 -8.05
C ALA A 44 -4.16 -23.26 -7.90
N LEU A 45 -4.77 -23.14 -6.72
CA LEU A 45 -6.14 -23.59 -6.46
C LEU A 45 -7.16 -22.82 -7.31
N THR A 46 -6.99 -21.51 -7.48
CA THR A 46 -7.83 -20.67 -8.33
C THR A 46 -7.70 -21.07 -9.80
N VAL A 47 -6.48 -21.32 -10.30
CA VAL A 47 -6.23 -21.80 -11.68
C VAL A 47 -6.85 -23.17 -11.89
N VAL A 48 -6.67 -24.11 -10.96
CA VAL A 48 -7.28 -25.44 -11.02
C VAL A 48 -8.81 -25.34 -11.00
N THR A 49 -9.37 -24.45 -10.19
CA THR A 49 -10.81 -24.26 -10.06
C THR A 49 -11.40 -23.59 -11.30
N LEU A 50 -10.77 -22.53 -11.82
CA LEU A 50 -11.18 -21.87 -13.07
C LEU A 50 -11.04 -22.81 -14.27
N GLY A 51 -9.96 -23.58 -14.35
CA GLY A 51 -9.77 -24.61 -15.36
C GLY A 51 -10.84 -25.71 -15.27
N GLY A 52 -11.19 -26.15 -14.05
CA GLY A 52 -12.28 -27.09 -13.81
C GLY A 52 -13.65 -26.54 -14.19
N LEU A 53 -13.92 -25.26 -13.88
CA LEU A 53 -15.14 -24.56 -14.28
C LEU A 53 -15.24 -24.40 -15.80
N LEU A 54 -14.15 -24.05 -16.47
CA LEU A 54 -14.07 -23.93 -17.93
C LEU A 54 -14.28 -25.30 -18.61
N ALA A 55 -13.64 -26.35 -18.09
CA ALA A 55 -13.84 -27.71 -18.58
C ALA A 55 -15.28 -28.18 -18.39
N ALA A 56 -15.90 -27.90 -17.25
CA ALA A 56 -17.31 -28.19 -16.99
C ALA A 56 -18.23 -27.42 -17.97
N LEU A 57 -17.93 -26.15 -18.25
CA LEU A 57 -18.65 -25.35 -19.24
C LEU A 57 -18.53 -25.92 -20.65
N VAL A 58 -17.34 -26.33 -21.07
CA VAL A 58 -17.10 -26.97 -22.38
C VAL A 58 -17.85 -28.29 -22.48
N ILE A 59 -17.81 -29.14 -21.45
CA ILE A 59 -18.56 -30.40 -21.40
C ILE A 59 -20.06 -30.13 -21.54
N ARG A 60 -20.59 -29.05 -20.92
CA ARG A 60 -22.00 -28.64 -21.07
C ARG A 60 -22.36 -28.24 -22.48
N ILE A 61 -21.53 -27.43 -23.13
CA ILE A 61 -21.75 -27.01 -24.52
C ILE A 61 -21.75 -28.26 -25.42
N VAL A 62 -20.76 -29.14 -25.27
CA VAL A 62 -20.65 -30.37 -26.05
C VAL A 62 -21.83 -31.32 -25.78
N THR A 63 -22.26 -31.51 -24.54
CA THR A 63 -23.42 -32.38 -24.23
C THR A 63 -24.75 -31.81 -24.71
N ALA A 64 -24.91 -30.49 -24.72
CA ALA A 64 -26.06 -29.82 -25.33
C ALA A 64 -26.08 -30.02 -26.86
N PHE A 65 -24.93 -29.90 -27.53
CA PHE A 65 -24.80 -30.19 -28.96
C PHE A 65 -25.06 -31.67 -29.28
N LEU A 66 -24.57 -32.60 -28.45
CA LEU A 66 -24.69 -34.05 -28.65
C LEU A 66 -26.03 -34.66 -28.19
N HIS A 67 -27.04 -33.84 -27.85
CA HIS A 67 -28.40 -34.27 -27.50
C HIS A 67 -28.45 -35.33 -26.36
N ARG A 68 -27.56 -35.21 -25.37
CA ARG A 68 -27.53 -36.11 -24.20
C ARG A 68 -28.62 -35.76 -23.17
N PRO A 69 -29.11 -36.73 -22.36
CA PRO A 69 -30.30 -36.56 -21.53
C PRO A 69 -30.16 -35.43 -20.50
N ALA A 70 -31.27 -34.71 -20.25
CA ALA A 70 -31.39 -33.54 -19.36
C ALA A 70 -30.72 -33.71 -17.97
N ALA A 71 -30.60 -34.94 -17.48
CA ALA A 71 -29.91 -35.27 -16.23
C ALA A 71 -28.42 -34.88 -16.21
N ALA A 72 -27.69 -35.04 -17.32
CA ALA A 72 -26.26 -34.68 -17.39
C ALA A 72 -26.06 -33.16 -17.33
N ALA A 73 -26.92 -32.39 -18.01
CA ALA A 73 -26.91 -30.93 -17.98
C ALA A 73 -27.26 -30.37 -16.59
N ALA A 74 -28.19 -31.02 -15.88
CA ALA A 74 -28.57 -30.67 -14.51
C ALA A 74 -27.44 -30.95 -13.50
N ILE A 75 -26.77 -32.10 -13.59
CA ILE A 75 -25.62 -32.43 -12.73
C ILE A 75 -24.48 -31.43 -12.91
N SER A 76 -24.16 -31.09 -14.16
CA SER A 76 -23.13 -30.08 -14.41
C SER A 76 -23.53 -28.69 -13.92
N LEU A 77 -24.84 -28.34 -13.90
CA LEU A 77 -25.31 -27.09 -13.28
C LEU A 77 -24.99 -27.07 -11.79
N GLN A 78 -25.36 -28.16 -11.11
CA GLN A 78 -25.17 -28.30 -9.67
C GLN A 78 -23.70 -28.22 -9.29
N ILE A 79 -22.80 -28.87 -10.04
CA ILE A 79 -21.36 -28.78 -9.80
C ILE A 79 -20.85 -27.36 -9.99
N SER A 80 -21.25 -26.66 -11.06
CA SER A 80 -20.85 -25.26 -11.28
C SER A 80 -21.35 -24.33 -10.17
N LEU A 81 -22.61 -24.50 -9.72
CA LEU A 81 -23.18 -23.72 -8.63
C LEU A 81 -22.48 -23.98 -7.30
N LEU A 82 -22.18 -25.24 -6.97
CA LEU A 82 -21.43 -25.60 -5.76
C LEU A 82 -20.01 -25.03 -5.78
N THR A 83 -19.34 -25.10 -6.94
CA THR A 83 -18.01 -24.53 -7.12
C THR A 83 -18.03 -23.00 -6.97
N GLY A 84 -19.01 -22.33 -7.57
CA GLY A 84 -19.22 -20.89 -7.42
C GLY A 84 -19.47 -20.50 -5.96
N ALA A 85 -20.33 -21.24 -5.26
CA ALA A 85 -20.59 -21.02 -3.83
C ALA A 85 -19.33 -21.22 -2.97
N LEU A 86 -18.50 -22.22 -3.28
CA LEU A 86 -17.24 -22.45 -2.57
C LEU A 86 -16.23 -21.34 -2.82
N LEU A 87 -16.12 -20.82 -4.05
CA LEU A 87 -15.26 -19.67 -4.34
C LEU A 87 -15.71 -18.41 -3.60
N ILE A 88 -17.01 -18.14 -3.58
CA ILE A 88 -17.59 -17.02 -2.82
C ILE A 88 -17.27 -17.18 -1.33
N LEU A 89 -17.45 -18.39 -0.79
CA LEU A 89 -17.12 -18.70 0.59
C LEU A 89 -15.62 -18.52 0.87
N MET A 90 -14.74 -18.96 -0.03
CA MET A 90 -13.28 -18.78 0.10
C MET A 90 -12.91 -17.30 0.15
N VAL A 91 -13.47 -16.49 -0.75
CA VAL A 91 -13.25 -15.05 -0.76
C VAL A 91 -13.76 -14.44 0.54
N ALA A 92 -15.00 -14.73 0.94
CA ALA A 92 -15.57 -14.23 2.19
C ALA A 92 -14.73 -14.61 3.41
N LEU A 93 -14.31 -15.88 3.52
CA LEU A 93 -13.44 -16.36 4.59
C LEU A 93 -12.08 -15.64 4.57
N SER A 94 -11.47 -15.45 3.40
CA SER A 94 -10.21 -14.71 3.30
C SER A 94 -10.33 -13.26 3.78
N GLN A 95 -11.50 -12.63 3.59
CA GLN A 95 -11.74 -11.27 4.06
C GLN A 95 -11.94 -11.20 5.57
N VAL A 96 -12.76 -12.10 6.15
CA VAL A 96 -13.08 -12.07 7.59
C VAL A 96 -11.97 -12.64 8.47
N THR A 97 -11.05 -13.43 7.88
CA THR A 97 -9.87 -13.97 8.59
C THR A 97 -8.60 -13.17 8.30
N ALA A 98 -8.69 -12.01 7.63
CA ALA A 98 -7.58 -11.08 7.53
C ALA A 98 -7.28 -10.48 8.91
N PHE A 99 -6.02 -10.51 9.34
CA PHE A 99 -5.61 -10.03 10.67
C PHE A 99 -4.20 -9.45 10.60
N THR A 100 -3.83 -8.67 11.60
CA THR A 100 -2.43 -8.27 11.82
C THR A 100 -1.82 -9.12 12.95
N PRO A 101 -0.62 -9.71 12.77
CA PRO A 101 -0.01 -10.62 13.75
C PRO A 101 0.19 -10.03 15.14
N ALA A 102 -0.06 -10.79 16.19
CA ALA A 102 0.07 -10.32 17.57
C ALA A 102 1.46 -9.71 17.87
N VAL A 103 1.46 -8.71 18.74
CA VAL A 103 2.66 -8.07 19.30
C VAL A 103 2.76 -8.49 20.76
N GLU A 104 3.97 -8.80 21.23
CA GLU A 104 4.23 -9.10 22.64
C GLU A 104 4.59 -7.81 23.39
N GLY A 105 4.07 -7.65 24.60
CA GLY A 105 4.33 -6.48 25.43
C GLY A 105 3.49 -6.45 26.71
N PRO A 106 3.70 -5.46 27.59
CA PRO A 106 2.95 -5.35 28.84
C PRO A 106 1.47 -5.00 28.66
N ASP A 107 1.12 -4.23 27.63
CA ASP A 107 -0.27 -3.90 27.27
C ASP A 107 -0.40 -3.78 25.74
N PRO A 108 -0.29 -4.92 25.00
CA PRO A 108 -0.10 -4.88 23.57
C PRO A 108 -1.38 -4.49 22.82
N ILE A 109 -1.19 -3.83 21.68
CA ILE A 109 -2.22 -3.58 20.68
C ILE A 109 -1.76 -4.12 19.33
N SER A 110 -2.66 -4.84 18.65
CA SER A 110 -2.40 -5.45 17.35
C SER A 110 -3.75 -5.64 16.66
N GLU A 111 -4.29 -4.55 16.15
CA GLU A 111 -5.63 -4.47 15.60
C GLU A 111 -5.59 -4.11 14.11
N LEU A 112 -6.41 -4.79 13.33
CA LEU A 112 -6.72 -4.43 11.94
C LEU A 112 -8.23 -4.26 11.88
N ARG A 113 -8.71 -3.02 11.79
CA ARG A 113 -10.13 -2.74 11.93
C ARG A 113 -10.58 -1.60 11.03
N SER A 114 -11.87 -1.63 10.71
CA SER A 114 -12.54 -0.55 10.00
C SER A 114 -12.96 0.57 10.95
N VAL A 115 -12.91 1.81 10.49
CA VAL A 115 -13.40 3.02 11.16
C VAL A 115 -14.32 3.79 10.22
N THR A 116 -15.26 4.54 10.78
CA THR A 116 -16.10 5.46 10.01
C THR A 116 -15.43 6.82 9.94
N VAL A 117 -15.01 7.24 8.75
CA VAL A 117 -14.32 8.50 8.48
C VAL A 117 -15.19 9.31 7.53
N ASN A 118 -15.72 10.45 7.99
CA ASN A 118 -16.59 11.32 7.19
C ASN A 118 -17.74 10.58 6.45
N GLY A 119 -18.34 9.58 7.13
CA GLY A 119 -19.44 8.77 6.59
C GLY A 119 -19.01 7.61 5.68
N ARG A 120 -17.70 7.40 5.46
CA ARG A 120 -17.12 6.30 4.69
C ARG A 120 -16.46 5.28 5.61
N THR A 121 -16.37 4.04 5.15
CA THR A 121 -15.66 2.97 5.86
C THR A 121 -14.22 2.90 5.36
N GLU A 122 -13.26 3.16 6.23
CA GLU A 122 -11.83 3.07 5.97
C GLU A 122 -11.15 2.17 6.99
N TRP A 123 -9.90 1.80 6.77
CA TRP A 123 -9.18 0.83 7.61
C TRP A 123 -7.94 1.42 8.27
N LEU A 124 -7.71 0.98 9.51
CA LEU A 124 -6.50 1.26 10.28
C LEU A 124 -5.86 -0.06 10.70
N SER A 125 -4.54 -0.12 10.66
CA SER A 125 -3.76 -1.06 11.45
C SER A 125 -3.13 -0.33 12.62
N LEU A 126 -3.31 -0.84 13.84
CA LEU A 126 -2.74 -0.29 15.08
C LEU A 126 -1.86 -1.36 15.73
N ARG A 127 -0.60 -1.03 15.99
CA ARG A 127 0.39 -1.98 16.49
C ARG A 127 1.29 -1.33 17.53
N GLY A 128 1.54 -2.00 18.64
CA GLY A 128 2.38 -1.50 19.73
C GLY A 128 2.49 -2.49 20.88
N GLN A 129 3.60 -2.46 21.60
CA GLN A 129 3.82 -3.32 22.78
C GLN A 129 3.10 -2.81 24.03
N ASP A 130 2.74 -1.52 24.05
CA ASP A 130 2.11 -0.84 25.17
C ASP A 130 1.19 0.29 24.64
N ARG A 131 -0.12 0.18 24.91
CA ARG A 131 -1.15 1.15 24.50
C ARG A 131 -0.95 2.56 25.06
N SER A 132 -0.17 2.70 26.14
CA SER A 132 0.11 4.01 26.76
C SER A 132 1.18 4.82 26.02
N LYS A 133 1.87 4.22 25.04
CA LYS A 133 2.93 4.88 24.27
C LYS A 133 2.38 5.97 23.34
N PRO A 134 3.20 6.96 22.95
CA PRO A 134 2.79 7.98 21.99
C PRO A 134 2.32 7.35 20.67
N VAL A 135 1.24 7.89 20.09
CA VAL A 135 0.73 7.43 18.80
C VAL A 135 1.58 8.00 17.67
N LEU A 136 1.93 7.15 16.70
CA LEU A 136 2.59 7.51 15.45
C LEU A 136 1.67 7.14 14.28
N LEU A 137 1.11 8.14 13.58
CA LEU A 137 0.34 7.92 12.36
C LEU A 137 1.28 7.91 11.15
N PHE A 138 1.30 6.80 10.41
CA PHE A 138 2.04 6.62 9.16
C PHE A 138 1.13 6.72 7.93
N LEU A 139 1.55 7.54 6.97
CA LEU A 139 0.88 7.81 5.70
C LEU A 139 1.62 7.14 4.55
N SER A 140 0.96 6.17 3.91
CA SER A 140 1.52 5.43 2.78
C SER A 140 1.72 6.32 1.53
N GLY A 141 2.73 5.99 0.73
CA GLY A 141 2.98 6.60 -0.57
C GLY A 141 2.20 5.98 -1.73
N GLY A 142 2.24 6.69 -2.86
CA GLY A 142 1.35 6.53 -4.00
C GLY A 142 -0.10 6.84 -3.62
N PRO A 143 -0.80 7.81 -4.25
CA PRO A 143 -2.23 7.91 -4.02
C PRO A 143 -2.91 6.59 -4.43
N GLY A 144 -3.60 5.96 -3.47
CA GLY A 144 -4.17 4.61 -3.59
C GLY A 144 -3.19 3.45 -3.43
N GLY A 145 -1.92 3.73 -3.14
CA GLY A 145 -0.95 2.74 -2.70
C GLY A 145 -1.18 2.33 -1.24
N SER A 146 -0.69 1.15 -0.89
CA SER A 146 -0.65 0.72 0.51
C SER A 146 0.71 0.19 0.89
N GLN A 147 1.15 0.57 2.08
CA GLN A 147 2.38 0.11 2.70
C GLN A 147 2.13 -0.51 4.08
N LEU A 148 0.88 -0.84 4.44
CA LEU A 148 0.52 -1.40 5.75
C LEU A 148 1.36 -2.61 6.15
N VAL A 149 1.53 -3.57 5.22
CA VAL A 149 2.30 -4.79 5.47
C VAL A 149 3.80 -4.49 5.56
N THR A 150 4.30 -3.58 4.74
CA THR A 150 5.71 -3.15 4.76
C THR A 150 6.02 -2.39 6.06
N ALA A 151 5.12 -1.50 6.48
CA ALA A 151 5.18 -0.76 7.74
C ALA A 151 5.24 -1.71 8.94
N ARG A 152 4.43 -2.78 8.97
CA ARG A 152 4.54 -3.80 10.03
C ARG A 152 5.94 -4.40 10.14
N HIS A 153 6.59 -4.72 9.01
CA HIS A 153 7.91 -5.35 9.05
C HIS A 153 9.01 -4.33 9.38
N CYS A 154 8.98 -3.17 8.73
CA CYS A 154 10.03 -2.16 8.86
C CYS A 154 9.91 -1.32 10.13
N PHE A 155 8.72 -1.22 10.74
CA PHE A 155 8.52 -0.46 11.98
C PHE A 155 8.32 -1.37 13.20
N ALA A 156 8.58 -2.67 13.08
CA ALA A 156 8.43 -3.62 14.19
C ALA A 156 9.20 -3.19 15.46
N ASP A 157 10.38 -2.59 15.31
CA ASP A 157 11.15 -2.08 16.46
C ASP A 157 10.62 -0.76 17.00
N LEU A 158 9.93 0.06 16.20
CA LEU A 158 9.24 1.27 16.68
C LEU A 158 8.00 0.93 17.51
N GLU A 159 7.41 -0.26 17.34
CA GLU A 159 6.26 -0.73 18.15
C GLU A 159 6.60 -0.86 19.65
N ARG A 160 7.89 -0.85 20.02
CA ARG A 160 8.35 -0.78 21.43
C ARG A 160 8.15 0.59 22.06
N ASP A 161 8.25 1.62 21.24
CA ASP A 161 8.34 3.02 21.66
C ASP A 161 7.05 3.79 21.36
N TYR A 162 6.25 3.32 20.40
CA TYR A 162 5.06 3.97 19.88
C TYR A 162 3.91 2.99 19.65
N VAL A 163 2.68 3.50 19.68
CA VAL A 163 1.56 2.86 18.99
C VAL A 163 1.62 3.30 17.53
N VAL A 164 2.17 2.44 16.67
CA VAL A 164 2.27 2.67 15.23
C VAL A 164 0.93 2.40 14.59
N VAL A 165 0.37 3.43 13.98
CA VAL A 165 -0.90 3.39 13.25
C VAL A 165 -0.64 3.60 11.78
N THR A 166 -1.04 2.65 10.94
CA THR A 166 -1.03 2.83 9.48
C THR A 166 -2.46 3.02 8.99
N TRP A 167 -2.69 4.14 8.30
CA TRP A 167 -3.97 4.44 7.67
C TRP A 167 -4.00 3.94 6.22
N GLU A 168 -4.92 3.03 5.91
CA GLU A 168 -5.28 2.68 4.53
C GLU A 168 -6.16 3.79 3.98
N GLN A 169 -5.52 4.72 3.27
CA GLN A 169 -6.17 5.91 2.69
C GLN A 169 -7.29 5.53 1.69
N PRO A 170 -8.30 6.39 1.47
CA PRO A 170 -9.37 6.11 0.51
C PRO A 170 -8.81 5.80 -0.88
N GLY A 171 -9.35 4.74 -1.50
CA GLY A 171 -8.85 4.25 -2.79
C GLY A 171 -7.62 3.34 -2.71
N ALA A 172 -7.15 2.97 -1.50
CA ALA A 172 -6.07 2.01 -1.29
C ALA A 172 -6.57 0.69 -0.70
N ALA A 173 -6.04 -0.45 -1.19
CA ALA A 173 -6.29 -1.83 -0.74
C ALA A 173 -7.60 -2.06 0.05
N LYS A 174 -7.57 -2.05 1.40
CA LYS A 174 -8.77 -2.34 2.22
C LYS A 174 -9.81 -1.21 2.21
N SER A 175 -9.38 0.01 1.97
CA SER A 175 -10.20 1.21 1.81
C SER A 175 -10.48 1.55 0.34
N TYR A 176 -10.20 0.63 -0.59
CA TYR A 176 -10.37 0.89 -2.03
C TYR A 176 -11.82 1.21 -2.39
N SER A 177 -12.79 0.58 -1.71
CA SER A 177 -14.21 0.81 -1.92
C SER A 177 -14.80 1.92 -1.03
N ALA A 178 -14.00 2.65 -0.25
CA ALA A 178 -14.48 3.75 0.59
C ALA A 178 -15.12 4.86 -0.26
N ILE A 179 -14.55 5.09 -1.44
CA ILE A 179 -14.99 6.06 -2.45
C ILE A 179 -14.50 5.61 -3.82
N SER A 180 -15.22 5.95 -4.89
CA SER A 180 -14.76 5.69 -6.25
C SER A 180 -13.45 6.46 -6.53
N PRO A 181 -12.42 5.82 -7.13
CA PRO A 181 -11.16 6.48 -7.47
C PRO A 181 -11.31 7.79 -8.28
N ALA A 182 -12.34 7.88 -9.13
CA ALA A 182 -12.60 9.07 -9.93
C ALA A 182 -13.05 10.29 -9.09
N ASP A 183 -13.73 10.02 -7.97
CA ASP A 183 -14.36 11.02 -7.11
C ASP A 183 -13.43 11.52 -6.00
N ILE A 184 -12.26 10.90 -5.83
CA ILE A 184 -11.26 11.32 -4.85
C ILE A 184 -10.73 12.71 -5.21
N THR A 185 -10.73 13.62 -4.23
CA THR A 185 -10.15 14.96 -4.31
C THR A 185 -9.08 15.15 -3.25
N LEU A 186 -8.30 16.22 -3.35
CA LEU A 186 -7.31 16.55 -2.30
C LEU A 186 -8.03 16.78 -0.95
N ASP A 187 -9.18 17.45 -0.99
CA ASP A 187 -10.06 17.67 0.16
C ASP A 187 -10.55 16.35 0.78
N THR A 188 -10.77 15.30 -0.02
CA THR A 188 -11.08 13.95 0.50
C THR A 188 -9.94 13.48 1.42
N TYR A 189 -8.69 13.50 0.96
CA TYR A 189 -7.55 13.05 1.76
C TYR A 189 -7.29 13.92 2.99
N LEU A 190 -7.41 15.25 2.87
CA LEU A 190 -7.17 16.17 3.98
C LEU A 190 -8.24 16.04 5.06
N SER A 191 -9.52 16.05 4.67
CA SER A 191 -10.63 15.91 5.63
C SER A 191 -10.67 14.54 6.28
N ASP A 192 -10.33 13.46 5.55
CA ASP A 192 -10.24 12.11 6.12
C ASP A 192 -9.03 11.98 7.05
N GLY A 193 -7.89 12.54 6.68
CA GLY A 193 -6.69 12.56 7.53
C GLY A 193 -6.93 13.29 8.85
N ALA A 194 -7.64 14.43 8.82
CA ALA A 194 -8.04 15.16 10.01
C ALA A 194 -8.99 14.32 10.90
N ALA A 195 -9.99 13.67 10.30
CA ALA A 195 -10.94 12.82 11.03
C ALA A 195 -10.28 11.57 11.64
N VAL A 196 -9.39 10.89 10.91
CA VAL A 196 -8.58 9.77 11.43
C VAL A 196 -7.73 10.23 12.59
N THR A 197 -7.06 11.38 12.47
CA THR A 197 -6.23 11.92 13.53
C THR A 197 -7.04 12.22 14.79
N GLU A 198 -8.23 12.81 14.66
CA GLU A 198 -9.12 13.08 15.79
C GLU A 198 -9.62 11.78 16.46
N ILE A 199 -9.94 10.75 15.68
CA ILE A 199 -10.29 9.42 16.22
C ILE A 199 -9.15 8.89 17.11
N LEU A 200 -7.91 8.93 16.61
CA LEU A 200 -6.74 8.44 17.33
C LEU A 200 -6.46 9.26 18.59
N ARG A 201 -6.49 10.59 18.49
CA ARG A 201 -6.29 11.49 19.64
C ARG A 201 -7.27 11.19 20.77
N ARG A 202 -8.56 11.02 20.44
CA ARG A 202 -9.61 10.72 21.42
C ARG A 202 -9.47 9.33 22.02
N GLU A 203 -9.19 8.32 21.20
CA GLU A 203 -9.07 6.94 21.66
C GLU A 203 -7.90 6.75 22.61
N PHE A 204 -6.75 7.35 22.31
CA PHE A 204 -5.54 7.23 23.12
C PHE A 204 -5.39 8.33 24.18
N GLY A 205 -6.33 9.29 24.24
CA GLY A 205 -6.29 10.41 25.18
C GLY A 205 -5.07 11.31 24.99
N GLN A 206 -4.60 11.49 23.76
CA GLN A 206 -3.40 12.27 23.44
C GLN A 206 -3.78 13.56 22.70
N ASP A 207 -3.38 14.70 23.27
CA ASP A 207 -3.63 16.01 22.66
C ASP A 207 -2.89 16.17 21.33
N ARG A 208 -1.74 15.51 21.15
CA ARG A 208 -0.96 15.54 19.90
C ARG A 208 -0.36 14.17 19.64
N ILE A 209 -0.31 13.78 18.37
CA ILE A 209 0.32 12.53 17.92
C ILE A 209 1.53 12.84 17.03
N TYR A 210 2.38 11.85 16.78
CA TYR A 210 3.44 11.97 15.78
C TYR A 210 2.90 11.61 14.40
N LEU A 211 3.44 12.25 13.36
CA LEU A 211 3.07 12.01 11.97
C LEU A 211 4.30 11.61 11.17
N MET A 212 4.15 10.62 10.29
CA MET A 212 5.18 10.22 9.35
C MET A 212 4.55 9.90 8.00
N GLY A 213 5.23 10.21 6.90
CA GLY A 213 4.72 9.90 5.57
C GLY A 213 5.82 9.63 4.56
N GLU A 214 5.51 8.74 3.61
CA GLU A 214 6.39 8.42 2.48
C GLU A 214 5.81 8.89 1.15
N SER A 215 6.64 9.42 0.25
CA SER A 215 6.21 9.79 -1.11
C SER A 215 5.00 10.73 -1.13
N TRP A 216 3.92 10.39 -1.82
CA TRP A 216 2.62 11.08 -1.71
C TRP A 216 2.19 11.32 -0.24
N GLY A 217 2.32 10.33 0.63
CA GLY A 217 2.03 10.43 2.06
C GLY A 217 2.91 11.46 2.78
N SER A 218 4.14 11.71 2.30
CA SER A 218 4.99 12.78 2.84
C SER A 218 4.46 14.18 2.51
N ALA A 219 3.96 14.38 1.29
CA ALA A 219 3.33 15.64 0.89
C ALA A 219 1.99 15.82 1.62
N LEU A 220 1.17 14.78 1.68
CA LEU A 220 -0.09 14.76 2.41
C LEU A 220 0.14 15.11 3.89
N GLY A 221 1.17 14.51 4.52
CA GLY A 221 1.51 14.77 5.91
C GLY A 221 1.89 16.23 6.19
N LEU A 222 2.67 16.87 5.32
CA LEU A 222 2.99 18.30 5.43
C LEU A 222 1.75 19.19 5.27
N MET A 223 0.83 18.83 4.38
CA MET A 223 -0.43 19.57 4.20
C MET A 223 -1.34 19.40 5.42
N MET A 224 -1.48 18.18 5.95
CA MET A 224 -2.22 17.90 7.18
C MET A 224 -1.64 18.65 8.38
N ALA A 225 -0.31 18.63 8.53
CA ALA A 225 0.39 19.33 9.61
C ALA A 225 0.23 20.86 9.54
N ARG A 226 0.15 21.41 8.33
CA ARG A 226 -0.11 22.84 8.12
C ARG A 226 -1.54 23.21 8.49
N GLU A 227 -2.53 22.40 8.09
CA GLU A 227 -3.95 22.69 8.36
C GLU A 227 -4.32 22.50 9.82
N HIS A 228 -3.71 21.52 10.49
CA HIS A 228 -3.99 21.15 11.88
C HIS A 228 -2.71 21.00 12.71
N PRO A 229 -1.90 22.06 12.88
CA PRO A 229 -0.66 21.98 13.66
C PRO A 229 -0.91 21.62 15.13
N GLU A 230 -2.10 21.90 15.66
CA GLU A 230 -2.54 21.54 17.00
C GLU A 230 -2.70 20.02 17.22
N TYR A 231 -2.76 19.22 16.15
CA TYR A 231 -2.89 17.77 16.23
C TYR A 231 -1.56 17.02 16.30
N TYR A 232 -0.46 17.66 15.90
CA TYR A 232 0.80 16.95 15.68
C TYR A 232 1.93 17.48 16.55
N ARG A 233 2.75 16.56 17.04
CA ARG A 233 3.93 16.88 17.85
C ARG A 233 5.16 17.16 16.99
N ALA A 234 5.35 16.36 15.96
CA ALA A 234 6.38 16.50 14.94
C ALA A 234 6.00 15.69 13.70
N PHE A 235 6.63 16.01 12.58
CA PHE A 235 6.48 15.27 11.33
C PHE A 235 7.83 14.74 10.82
N VAL A 236 7.83 13.48 10.34
CA VAL A 236 8.94 12.88 9.59
C VAL A 236 8.47 12.58 8.15
N GLY A 237 9.10 13.20 7.16
CA GLY A 237 8.89 12.91 5.74
C GLY A 237 10.02 12.06 5.17
N THR A 238 9.69 11.05 4.37
CA THR A 238 10.65 10.25 3.59
C THR A 238 10.21 10.14 2.14
N GLY A 239 11.16 10.04 1.20
CA GLY A 239 10.84 10.16 -0.23
C GLY A 239 10.07 11.46 -0.50
N GLN A 240 10.54 12.56 0.09
CA GLN A 240 9.77 13.79 0.28
C GLN A 240 9.35 14.42 -1.06
N MET A 241 8.05 14.32 -1.38
CA MET A 241 7.49 14.94 -2.59
C MET A 241 7.26 16.44 -2.34
N ILE A 242 7.67 17.28 -3.30
CA ILE A 242 7.62 18.75 -3.20
C ILE A 242 6.74 19.38 -4.29
N ASP A 243 7.08 19.14 -5.55
CA ASP A 243 6.37 19.64 -6.73
C ASP A 243 6.17 18.47 -7.69
N PHE A 244 4.93 18.02 -7.84
CA PHE A 244 4.63 16.79 -8.58
C PHE A 244 4.88 16.94 -10.08
N LEU A 245 4.61 18.11 -10.66
CA LEU A 245 4.81 18.32 -12.09
C LEU A 245 6.29 18.51 -12.41
N GLU A 246 7.02 19.28 -11.59
CA GLU A 246 8.45 19.47 -11.77
C GLU A 246 9.21 18.15 -11.58
N THR A 247 8.84 17.34 -10.58
CA THR A 247 9.39 16.00 -10.36
C THR A 247 9.25 15.13 -11.60
N GLU A 248 8.02 14.93 -12.11
CA GLU A 248 7.82 14.07 -13.28
C GLU A 248 8.54 14.58 -14.54
N ARG A 249 8.73 15.91 -14.68
CA ARG A 249 9.51 16.48 -15.79
C ARG A 249 11.00 16.17 -15.67
N ILE A 250 11.57 16.29 -14.47
CA ILE A 250 12.95 15.93 -14.18
C ILE A 250 13.15 14.44 -14.49
N ASP A 251 12.27 13.58 -13.98
CA ASP A 251 12.38 12.13 -14.12
C ASP A 251 12.26 11.68 -15.57
N TYR A 252 11.31 12.26 -16.31
CA TYR A 252 11.16 12.01 -17.74
C TYR A 252 12.43 12.39 -18.51
N GLN A 253 12.97 13.59 -18.26
CA GLN A 253 14.18 14.06 -18.93
C GLN A 253 15.38 13.18 -18.59
N MET A 254 15.55 12.83 -17.32
CA MET A 254 16.66 12.02 -16.87
C MET A 254 16.60 10.60 -17.45
N ALA A 255 15.41 10.00 -17.55
CA ALA A 255 15.23 8.69 -18.17
C ALA A 255 15.51 8.73 -19.68
N LEU A 256 15.08 9.79 -20.37
CA LEU A 256 15.34 9.97 -21.80
C LEU A 256 16.84 10.18 -22.08
N GLU A 257 17.51 10.97 -21.25
CA GLU A 257 18.96 11.19 -21.34
C GLU A 257 19.75 9.92 -21.04
N ASP A 258 19.37 9.16 -20.01
CA ASP A 258 19.98 7.87 -19.71
C ASP A 258 19.81 6.90 -20.89
N ALA A 259 18.59 6.78 -21.43
CA ALA A 259 18.30 5.92 -22.57
C ALA A 259 19.14 6.28 -23.80
N ARG A 260 19.28 7.58 -24.11
CA ARG A 260 20.14 8.08 -25.20
C ARG A 260 21.61 7.75 -24.94
N ARG A 261 22.08 7.96 -23.70
CA ARG A 261 23.46 7.72 -23.29
C ARG A 261 23.83 6.23 -23.35
N THR A 262 22.92 5.32 -22.98
CA THR A 262 23.14 3.87 -23.02
C THR A 262 22.79 3.24 -24.36
N GLY A 263 22.28 4.01 -25.32
CA GLY A 263 21.91 3.53 -26.65
C GLY A 263 20.62 2.69 -26.69
N ASP A 264 19.75 2.81 -25.68
CA ASP A 264 18.45 2.12 -25.65
C ASP A 264 17.43 2.83 -26.57
N ARG A 265 17.54 2.56 -27.86
CA ARG A 265 16.67 3.16 -28.88
C ARG A 265 15.18 2.86 -28.64
N LYS A 266 14.84 1.67 -28.13
CA LYS A 266 13.43 1.31 -27.88
C LYS A 266 12.82 2.19 -26.80
N LEU A 267 13.57 2.46 -25.74
CA LEU A 267 13.12 3.35 -24.67
C LEU A 267 13.05 4.80 -25.13
N VAL A 268 14.04 5.27 -25.92
CA VAL A 268 14.00 6.62 -26.53
C VAL A 268 12.75 6.80 -27.38
N ASP A 269 12.51 5.92 -28.35
CA ASP A 269 11.34 6.01 -29.25
C ASP A 269 10.04 6.01 -28.45
N LYS A 270 9.93 5.15 -27.43
CA LYS A 270 8.76 5.07 -26.55
C LYS A 270 8.54 6.36 -25.76
N LEU A 271 9.59 6.94 -25.17
CA LEU A 271 9.47 8.17 -24.37
C LEU A 271 9.19 9.39 -25.25
N GLU A 272 9.77 9.48 -26.45
CA GLU A 272 9.51 10.55 -27.41
C GLU A 272 8.06 10.47 -27.95
N GLU A 273 7.55 9.28 -28.24
CA GLU A 273 6.14 9.08 -28.62
C GLU A 273 5.18 9.45 -27.49
N GLN A 274 5.52 9.07 -26.24
CA GLN A 274 4.73 9.41 -25.05
C GLN A 274 4.67 10.93 -24.78
N GLY A 275 5.78 11.63 -25.02
CA GLY A 275 5.97 13.04 -24.68
C GLY A 275 6.13 13.31 -23.16
N PRO A 276 6.60 14.50 -22.78
CA PRO A 276 6.77 14.88 -21.37
C PRO A 276 5.42 15.17 -20.67
N PRO A 277 5.36 15.09 -19.33
CA PRO A 277 4.21 15.53 -18.53
C PRO A 277 3.97 17.06 -18.65
N PRO A 278 2.73 17.55 -18.39
CA PRO A 278 1.65 16.91 -17.66
C PRO A 278 0.79 15.96 -18.50
N TYR A 279 0.29 14.89 -17.87
CA TYR A 279 -0.62 13.93 -18.48
C TYR A 279 -2.07 14.12 -18.04
N LYS A 280 -3.02 13.89 -18.95
CA LYS A 280 -4.47 13.92 -18.66
C LYS A 280 -5.09 12.54 -18.44
N SER A 281 -4.41 11.48 -18.89
CA SER A 281 -4.86 10.09 -18.80
C SER A 281 -3.69 9.14 -19.04
N GLY A 282 -3.82 7.91 -18.53
CA GLY A 282 -2.76 6.92 -18.56
C GLY A 282 -1.54 7.35 -17.76
N ILE A 283 -1.74 8.21 -16.76
CA ILE A 283 -0.71 8.76 -15.88
C ILE A 283 0.07 7.60 -15.27
N ALA A 284 -0.60 6.60 -14.68
CA ALA A 284 0.10 5.48 -14.03
C ALA A 284 1.09 4.75 -14.97
N LEU A 285 0.67 4.45 -16.20
CA LEU A 285 1.54 3.76 -17.18
C LEU A 285 2.65 4.67 -17.72
N LYS A 286 2.34 5.94 -17.95
CA LYS A 286 3.30 6.92 -18.48
C LYS A 286 4.37 7.26 -17.45
N THR A 287 3.98 7.43 -16.19
CA THR A 287 4.89 7.64 -15.05
C THR A 287 5.79 6.44 -14.86
N ASN A 288 5.23 5.22 -14.86
CA ASN A 288 6.02 4.00 -14.78
C ASN A 288 7.00 3.83 -15.97
N ALA A 289 6.69 4.37 -17.16
CA ALA A 289 7.53 4.22 -18.34
C ALA A 289 8.93 4.86 -18.20
N TYR A 290 9.05 5.97 -17.46
CA TYR A 290 10.34 6.58 -17.16
C TYR A 290 10.86 6.21 -15.77
N LEU A 291 10.02 6.07 -14.74
CA LEU A 291 10.49 5.71 -13.39
C LEU A 291 11.10 4.29 -13.32
N SER A 292 10.49 3.31 -13.99
CA SER A 292 10.97 1.91 -13.90
C SER A 292 12.43 1.75 -14.38
N PRO A 293 12.84 2.34 -15.53
CA PRO A 293 14.25 2.41 -15.92
C PRO A 293 15.15 3.12 -14.91
N LEU A 294 14.69 4.20 -14.27
CA LEU A 294 15.47 4.96 -13.29
C LEU A 294 15.77 4.14 -12.03
N TYR A 295 14.82 3.35 -11.54
CA TYR A 295 15.09 2.40 -10.45
C TYR A 295 16.18 1.39 -10.84
N GLY A 296 16.18 0.93 -12.10
CA GLY A 296 17.25 0.10 -12.64
C GLY A 296 18.62 0.80 -12.64
N THR A 297 18.65 2.12 -12.79
CA THR A 297 19.90 2.91 -12.77
C THR A 297 20.59 2.87 -11.42
N SER A 298 19.86 3.12 -10.33
CA SER A 298 20.43 3.04 -8.97
C SER A 298 20.88 1.62 -8.62
N ALA A 299 20.19 0.59 -9.13
CA ALA A 299 20.63 -0.79 -8.93
C ALA A 299 21.92 -1.10 -9.71
N ARG A 300 22.09 -0.56 -10.92
CA ARG A 300 23.29 -0.76 -11.75
C ARG A 300 24.56 -0.18 -11.13
N THR A 301 24.45 0.86 -10.30
CA THR A 301 25.62 1.47 -9.66
C THR A 301 26.11 0.69 -8.44
N GLY A 302 25.33 -0.28 -7.94
CA GLY A 302 25.68 -1.07 -6.75
C GLY A 302 25.71 -0.26 -5.45
N GLN A 303 25.16 0.95 -5.47
CA GLN A 303 25.21 1.90 -4.36
C GLN A 303 24.09 1.72 -3.34
N LEU A 304 23.05 0.95 -3.71
CA LEU A 304 21.88 0.70 -2.89
C LEU A 304 22.04 -0.56 -2.03
N HIS A 305 21.65 -0.47 -0.77
CA HIS A 305 21.39 -1.64 0.05
C HIS A 305 20.11 -2.36 -0.38
N GLY A 306 20.05 -3.66 -0.10
CA GLY A 306 18.82 -4.44 -0.29
C GLY A 306 17.73 -4.00 0.68
N ALA A 307 16.49 -3.95 0.21
CA ALA A 307 15.35 -3.71 1.09
C ALA A 307 15.14 -4.90 2.04
N THR A 308 14.89 -4.61 3.32
CA THR A 308 14.47 -5.61 4.31
C THR A 308 13.12 -6.23 3.93
N PHE A 309 12.20 -5.41 3.42
CA PHE A 309 10.89 -5.82 2.90
C PHE A 309 10.42 -4.82 1.83
N SER A 310 9.92 -5.30 0.69
CA SER A 310 9.46 -4.43 -0.40
C SER A 310 7.99 -4.05 -0.24
N THR A 311 7.60 -2.86 -0.71
CA THR A 311 6.17 -2.51 -0.89
C THR A 311 5.45 -3.50 -1.82
N MET A 312 6.13 -4.04 -2.83
CA MET A 312 5.56 -5.04 -3.73
C MET A 312 5.36 -6.41 -3.08
N ASP A 313 5.95 -6.64 -1.89
CA ASP A 313 5.64 -7.81 -1.07
C ASP A 313 4.32 -7.65 -0.30
N GLY A 314 3.72 -6.45 -0.30
CA GLY A 314 2.50 -6.11 0.41
C GLY A 314 1.31 -7.05 0.16
N PRO A 315 0.98 -7.42 -1.09
CA PRO A 315 -0.11 -8.37 -1.38
C PRO A 315 0.08 -9.76 -0.75
N TYR A 316 1.29 -10.10 -0.31
CA TYR A 316 1.58 -11.30 0.46
C TYR A 316 1.44 -11.05 1.98
N GLY A 317 0.75 -10.00 2.43
CA GLY A 317 0.42 -9.84 3.84
C GLY A 317 -0.72 -10.75 4.28
N VAL A 318 -0.72 -11.14 5.56
CA VAL A 318 -1.86 -11.83 6.20
C VAL A 318 -3.03 -10.88 6.49
N GLU A 319 -2.75 -9.57 6.43
CA GLU A 319 -3.66 -8.44 6.57
C GLU A 319 -4.62 -8.28 5.39
N TYR A 320 -4.34 -8.94 4.27
CA TYR A 320 -5.13 -8.84 3.05
C TYR A 320 -5.86 -10.14 2.73
N GLY A 321 -7.18 -10.03 2.62
CA GLY A 321 -8.00 -11.04 1.95
C GLY A 321 -7.77 -11.02 0.44
N LEU A 322 -8.38 -11.96 -0.28
CA LEU A 322 -8.17 -12.10 -1.73
C LEU A 322 -8.64 -10.87 -2.53
N LEU A 323 -9.74 -10.22 -2.12
CA LEU A 323 -10.19 -8.98 -2.77
C LEU A 323 -9.26 -7.83 -2.45
N ASP A 324 -8.75 -7.73 -1.22
CA ASP A 324 -7.83 -6.66 -0.84
C ASP A 324 -6.54 -6.71 -1.69
N LYS A 325 -6.08 -7.91 -2.05
CA LYS A 325 -4.93 -8.08 -2.95
C LYS A 325 -5.20 -7.57 -4.35
N VAL A 326 -6.41 -7.75 -4.87
CA VAL A 326 -6.82 -7.16 -6.16
C VAL A 326 -6.94 -5.64 -6.01
N SER A 327 -7.59 -5.18 -4.94
CA SER A 327 -7.74 -3.77 -4.61
C SER A 327 -6.42 -3.05 -4.41
N PHE A 328 -5.37 -3.73 -3.91
CA PHE A 328 -4.01 -3.19 -3.81
C PHE A 328 -3.48 -2.74 -5.17
N PHE A 329 -3.56 -3.63 -6.18
CA PHE A 329 -3.14 -3.29 -7.54
C PHE A 329 -4.07 -2.28 -8.20
N TRP A 330 -5.38 -2.37 -7.96
CA TRP A 330 -6.33 -1.40 -8.49
C TRP A 330 -6.18 -0.02 -7.86
N GLY A 331 -5.80 0.09 -6.59
CA GLY A 331 -5.51 1.36 -5.95
C GLY A 331 -4.28 2.00 -6.60
N LEU A 332 -3.16 1.28 -6.63
CA LEU A 332 -1.93 1.74 -7.29
C LEU A 332 -2.11 2.10 -8.76
N TYR A 333 -3.05 1.45 -9.46
CA TYR A 333 -3.32 1.76 -10.86
C TYR A 333 -4.38 2.85 -11.04
N ARG A 334 -5.62 2.59 -10.61
CA ARG A 334 -6.80 3.43 -10.92
C ARG A 334 -6.86 4.69 -10.08
N THR A 335 -6.54 4.61 -8.80
CA THR A 335 -6.51 5.80 -7.93
C THR A 335 -5.36 6.70 -8.34
N PHE A 336 -4.18 6.13 -8.57
CA PHE A 336 -3.05 6.89 -9.11
C PHE A 336 -3.41 7.58 -10.44
N ASP A 337 -3.95 6.82 -11.41
CA ASP A 337 -4.32 7.37 -12.72
C ASP A 337 -5.37 8.50 -12.64
N SER A 338 -6.33 8.37 -11.72
CA SER A 338 -7.44 9.33 -11.57
C SER A 338 -7.08 10.55 -10.72
N PHE A 339 -6.15 10.40 -9.79
CA PHE A 339 -5.87 11.40 -8.76
C PHE A 339 -4.53 12.11 -8.96
N TYR A 340 -3.46 11.41 -9.36
CA TYR A 340 -2.11 11.98 -9.35
C TYR A 340 -1.99 13.26 -10.21
N GLY A 341 -2.64 13.30 -11.37
CA GLY A 341 -2.67 14.51 -12.22
C GLY A 341 -3.35 15.72 -11.58
N LYS A 342 -4.20 15.52 -10.55
CA LYS A 342 -4.81 16.61 -9.76
C LYS A 342 -3.78 17.26 -8.82
N LEU A 343 -2.62 16.65 -8.62
CA LEU A 343 -1.52 17.15 -7.79
C LEU A 343 -0.53 18.04 -8.55
N TYR A 344 -0.56 18.06 -9.88
CA TYR A 344 0.33 18.91 -10.68
C TYR A 344 0.32 20.41 -10.33
N PRO A 345 -0.80 21.01 -9.87
CA PRO A 345 -0.80 22.39 -9.41
C PRO A 345 -0.17 22.61 -8.03
N ILE A 346 0.17 21.55 -7.30
CA ILE A 346 0.67 21.63 -5.93
C ILE A 346 2.18 21.75 -5.92
N ASP A 347 2.67 22.86 -5.34
CA ASP A 347 4.06 23.11 -5.02
C ASP A 347 4.19 23.42 -3.52
N LEU A 348 4.78 22.50 -2.76
CA LEU A 348 4.92 22.64 -1.31
C LEU A 348 5.86 23.77 -0.90
N ARG A 349 6.73 24.27 -1.79
CA ARG A 349 7.54 25.47 -1.53
C ARG A 349 6.67 26.72 -1.35
N GLN A 350 5.45 26.69 -1.88
CA GLN A 350 4.47 27.77 -1.76
C GLN A 350 3.38 27.39 -0.76
N TYR A 351 2.90 26.14 -0.82
CA TYR A 351 1.76 25.69 -0.05
C TYR A 351 2.13 25.22 1.35
N ALA A 352 3.34 24.73 1.63
CA ALA A 352 3.66 24.13 2.93
C ALA A 352 5.06 24.48 3.43
N ALA A 353 5.59 25.64 3.04
CA ALA A 353 6.90 26.12 3.47
C ALA A 353 6.90 26.73 4.89
N GLU A 354 5.74 27.02 5.48
CA GLU A 354 5.63 27.45 6.88
C GLU A 354 4.90 26.38 7.68
N GLN A 355 5.56 25.87 8.71
CA GLN A 355 5.09 24.80 9.57
C GLN A 355 5.20 25.24 11.04
N GLN A 356 4.18 24.93 11.85
CA GLN A 356 4.17 25.31 13.28
C GLN A 356 4.66 24.19 14.20
N ILE A 357 5.12 23.08 13.62
CA ILE A 357 5.65 21.91 14.32
C ILE A 357 7.06 21.58 13.81
N PRO A 358 7.91 20.86 14.59
CA PRO A 358 9.15 20.29 14.10
C PRO A 358 8.98 19.42 12.85
N ILE A 359 9.84 19.63 11.85
CA ILE A 359 9.82 18.91 10.57
C ILE A 359 11.17 18.23 10.31
N HIS A 360 11.16 16.93 10.09
CA HIS A 360 12.35 16.15 9.81
C HIS A 360 12.21 15.48 8.45
N ILE A 361 13.17 15.68 7.56
CA ILE A 361 13.19 15.08 6.22
C ILE A 361 14.31 14.04 6.16
N PHE A 362 13.93 12.80 5.89
CA PHE A 362 14.83 11.65 5.76
C PHE A 362 14.85 11.23 4.29
N HIS A 363 15.99 11.41 3.62
CA HIS A 363 16.05 11.35 2.17
C HIS A 363 17.13 10.38 1.68
N GLY A 364 16.81 9.55 0.69
CA GLY A 364 17.82 8.69 0.08
C GLY A 364 18.74 9.47 -0.85
N ARG A 365 20.04 9.18 -0.80
CA ARG A 365 21.03 9.83 -1.66
C ARG A 365 20.76 9.62 -3.15
N TYR A 366 20.10 8.52 -3.52
CA TYR A 366 19.82 8.11 -4.89
C TYR A 366 18.33 8.07 -5.21
N ASP A 367 17.55 8.94 -4.56
CA ASP A 367 16.13 9.08 -4.82
C ASP A 367 15.89 9.87 -6.11
N TYR A 368 15.44 9.16 -7.14
CA TYR A 368 14.99 9.77 -8.38
C TYR A 368 13.49 10.07 -8.37
N ASN A 369 12.70 9.39 -7.55
CA ASN A 369 11.25 9.61 -7.52
C ASN A 369 10.88 10.85 -6.67
N ALA A 370 11.79 11.31 -5.82
CA ALA A 370 11.79 12.64 -5.23
C ALA A 370 13.18 13.27 -5.42
N PRO A 371 13.40 14.07 -6.48
CA PRO A 371 14.71 14.63 -6.79
C PRO A 371 15.29 15.46 -5.64
N ALA A 372 16.52 15.13 -5.21
CA ALA A 372 17.20 15.79 -4.09
C ALA A 372 17.25 17.33 -4.23
N GLY A 373 17.44 17.85 -5.45
CA GLY A 373 17.44 19.30 -5.69
C GLY A 373 16.14 20.00 -5.29
N LEU A 374 14.98 19.35 -5.49
CA LEU A 374 13.69 19.90 -5.06
C LEU A 374 13.53 19.84 -3.54
N VAL A 375 14.01 18.75 -2.92
CA VAL A 375 14.01 18.60 -1.46
C VAL A 375 14.91 19.65 -0.79
N GLU A 376 16.10 19.90 -1.35
CA GLU A 376 17.04 20.92 -0.88
C GLU A 376 16.47 22.34 -1.04
N ASP A 377 15.85 22.66 -2.17
CA ASP A 377 15.18 23.94 -2.40
C ASP A 377 14.02 24.16 -1.41
N TYR A 378 13.19 23.13 -1.19
CA TYR A 378 12.14 23.19 -0.17
C TYR A 378 12.72 23.36 1.23
N TYR A 379 13.72 22.56 1.62
CA TYR A 379 14.33 22.62 2.94
C TYR A 379 14.94 24.01 3.21
N ALA A 380 15.55 24.64 2.20
CA ALA A 380 16.08 26.00 2.33
C ALA A 380 14.98 27.03 2.64
N ARG A 381 13.80 26.88 2.03
CA ARG A 381 12.62 27.76 2.22
C ARG A 381 11.79 27.45 3.46
N LEU A 382 11.87 26.21 3.95
CA LEU A 382 11.06 25.73 5.06
C LEU A 382 11.34 26.53 6.34
N SER A 383 10.29 27.12 6.92
CA SER A 383 10.26 27.70 8.25
C SER A 383 9.51 26.75 9.19
N ALA A 384 10.17 26.30 10.24
CA ALA A 384 9.61 25.43 11.27
C ALA A 384 10.33 25.71 12.61
N PRO A 385 9.69 25.45 13.78
CA PRO A 385 10.35 25.56 15.08
C PRO A 385 11.67 24.79 15.15
N ARG A 386 11.73 23.66 14.46
CA ARG A 386 12.94 22.87 14.24
C ARG A 386 12.83 22.21 12.86
N LYS A 387 13.94 22.16 12.14
CA LYS A 387 14.03 21.39 10.90
C LYS A 387 15.34 20.62 10.79
N SER A 388 15.30 19.44 10.19
CA SER A 388 16.49 18.67 9.82
C SER A 388 16.33 17.98 8.47
N LEU A 389 17.42 17.86 7.73
CA LEU A 389 17.52 17.06 6.51
C LEU A 389 18.64 16.04 6.70
N VAL A 390 18.29 14.75 6.69
CA VAL A 390 19.22 13.62 6.87
C VAL A 390 19.26 12.81 5.59
N TYR A 391 20.47 12.57 5.08
CA TYR A 391 20.69 11.73 3.92
C TYR A 391 21.06 10.30 4.32
N PHE A 392 20.43 9.36 3.65
CA PHE A 392 20.69 7.92 3.74
C PHE A 392 21.54 7.53 2.53
N GLU A 393 22.83 7.32 2.79
CA GLU A 393 23.86 7.27 1.76
C GLU A 393 23.79 6.02 0.87
N HIS A 394 23.01 5.01 1.25
CA HIS A 394 22.83 3.76 0.51
C HIS A 394 21.37 3.49 0.17
N SER A 395 20.57 4.55 0.06
CA SER A 395 19.13 4.48 -0.15
C SER A 395 18.65 5.31 -1.34
N GLY A 396 17.57 4.83 -1.97
CA GLY A 396 16.76 5.58 -2.93
C GLY A 396 15.49 6.10 -2.26
N HIS A 397 14.33 5.89 -2.89
CA HIS A 397 13.05 6.42 -2.41
C HIS A 397 12.61 5.95 -1.01
N ASN A 398 13.09 4.77 -0.59
CA ASN A 398 12.60 4.07 0.61
C ASN A 398 13.71 3.79 1.64
N PRO A 399 14.36 4.81 2.24
CA PRO A 399 15.43 4.60 3.22
C PRO A 399 14.99 3.78 4.43
N TRP A 400 13.72 3.87 4.81
CA TRP A 400 13.11 3.06 5.86
C TRP A 400 13.05 1.55 5.53
N GLN A 401 13.22 1.15 4.26
CA GLN A 401 13.32 -0.25 3.83
C GLN A 401 14.78 -0.68 3.63
N THR A 402 15.64 0.20 3.11
CA THR A 402 17.02 -0.15 2.70
C THR A 402 18.08 0.10 3.77
N GLU A 403 17.85 1.05 4.66
CA GLU A 403 18.72 1.39 5.80
C GLU A 403 17.88 1.47 7.08
N ASN A 404 17.07 0.43 7.31
CA ASN A 404 15.99 0.42 8.30
C ASN A 404 16.45 0.70 9.74
N GLU A 405 17.51 0.05 10.23
CA GLU A 405 18.01 0.26 11.59
C GLU A 405 18.41 1.72 11.83
N LEU A 406 19.19 2.29 10.90
CA LEU A 406 19.59 3.69 10.91
C LEU A 406 18.38 4.64 10.83
N PHE A 407 17.38 4.28 10.01
CA PHE A 407 16.16 5.05 9.87
C PHE A 407 15.38 5.12 11.19
N ILE A 408 15.20 3.98 11.85
CA ILE A 408 14.50 3.88 13.14
C ILE A 408 15.23 4.71 14.22
N ASP A 409 16.55 4.66 14.26
CA ASP A 409 17.33 5.45 15.23
C ASP A 409 17.17 6.96 15.00
N HIS A 410 17.17 7.40 13.74
CA HIS A 410 16.88 8.80 13.42
C HIS A 410 15.45 9.20 13.75
N VAL A 411 14.45 8.33 13.56
CA VAL A 411 13.05 8.59 13.97
C VAL A 411 12.99 8.82 15.48
N ARG A 412 13.59 7.93 16.27
CA ARG A 412 13.65 8.05 17.74
C ARG A 412 14.30 9.35 18.16
N GLN A 413 15.43 9.71 17.55
CA GLN A 413 16.12 10.96 17.84
C GLN A 413 15.23 12.17 17.51
N ALA A 414 14.66 12.23 16.31
CA ALA A 414 13.82 13.33 15.86
C ALA A 414 12.61 13.56 16.76
N PHE A 415 11.91 12.48 17.14
CA PHE A 415 10.74 12.57 18.01
C PHE A 415 11.10 12.86 19.46
N ALA A 416 12.20 12.32 20.00
CA ALA A 416 12.69 12.69 21.33
C ALA A 416 13.10 14.16 21.42
N GLU A 417 13.71 14.70 20.37
CA GLU A 417 14.10 16.11 20.24
C GLU A 417 12.92 17.08 20.10
N SER A 418 11.74 16.53 19.82
CA SER A 418 10.46 17.24 19.67
C SER A 418 9.50 17.00 20.85
N ALA A 419 9.98 16.26 21.87
CA ALA A 419 9.27 15.95 23.10
C ALA A 419 9.39 17.03 24.18
#